data_AF-A0A1W0XE86-F1
#
_entry.id   AF-A0A1W0XE86-F1
#
_cell.length_a   1.000
_cell.length_b   1.000
_cell.length_c   1.000
_cell.angle_alpha   90.00
_cell.angle_beta   90.00
_cell.angle_gamma   90.00
#
_symmetry.space_group_name_H-M   'P 1'
#
loop_
_entity.id
_entity.type
_entity.pdbx_description
1 polymer ?
#
loop_
_entity_poly.entity_id
_entity_poly.type
_entity_poly.pdbx_seq_one_letter_code
_entity_poly.pdbx_strand_id
1 'polypeptide(L)' 'MSMRSPALALYKKLIRYSQNLQFTDKEYFVSRVRAEFEQNRENPLPENISRSIERGEALLKRGRVL' A
#
# COMPACT_ATOMS: atom_id res chain seq x y z
N MET A 1 7.52 21.57 8.07
CA MET A 1 6.46 20.96 7.23
C MET A 1 6.94 19.59 6.78
N SER A 2 6.39 18.49 7.33
CA SER A 2 6.77 17.15 6.87
C SER A 2 6.11 16.91 5.51
N MET A 3 6.90 16.97 4.44
CA MET A 3 6.51 16.59 3.09
C MET A 3 6.05 15.13 3.17
N ARG A 4 4.73 14.88 3.23
CA ARG A 4 4.21 13.50 3.28
C ARG A 4 4.55 12.85 1.95
N SER A 5 5.46 11.87 1.97
CA SER A 5 5.82 11.13 0.76
C SER A 5 4.56 10.50 0.15
N PRO A 6 4.42 10.50 -1.19
CA PRO A 6 3.32 9.82 -1.87
C PRO A 6 3.14 8.36 -1.43
N ALA A 7 4.26 7.67 -1.19
CA ALA A 7 4.29 6.32 -0.64
C ALA A 7 3.60 6.21 0.74
N LEU A 8 3.84 7.15 1.67
CA LEU A 8 3.20 7.14 2.98
C LEU A 8 1.69 7.42 2.88
N ALA A 9 1.28 8.27 1.93
CA ALA A 9 -0.13 8.50 1.66
C ALA A 9 -0.82 7.24 1.12
N LEU A 10 -0.19 6.53 0.19
CA LEU A 10 -0.67 5.26 -0.34
C LEU A 10 -0.77 4.19 0.75
N TYR A 11 0.27 4.03 1.57
CA TYR A 11 0.27 3.12 2.71
C TYR A 11 -0.96 3.36 3.61
N LYS A 12 -1.20 4.61 4.01
CA LYS A 12 -2.36 4.96 4.85
C LYS A 12 -3.70 4.63 4.19
N LYS A 13 -3.82 4.82 2.88
CA LYS A 13 -5.05 4.47 2.13
C LYS A 13 -5.26 2.94 2.10
N LEU A 14 -4.20 2.15 1.90
CA LEU A 14 -4.25 0.68 1.94
C LEU A 14 -4.65 0.15 3.33
N ILE A 15 -4.13 0.75 4.40
CA ILE A 15 -4.53 0.38 5.77
C ILE A 15 -6.01 0.72 6.04
N ARG A 16 -6.53 1.84 5.52
CA ARG A 16 -7.97 2.12 5.62
C ARG A 16 -8.80 1.15 4.79
N TYR A 17 -8.36 0.85 3.58
CA TYR A 17 -9.03 -0.13 2.71
C TYR A 17 -9.14 -1.51 3.37
N SER A 18 -8.13 -1.94 4.13
CA SER A 18 -8.16 -3.24 4.80
C SER A 18 -9.32 -3.36 5.81
N GLN A 19 -9.76 -2.24 6.40
CA GLN A 19 -10.90 -2.21 7.32
C GLN A 19 -12.22 -2.60 6.63
N ASN A 20 -12.32 -2.35 5.32
CA ASN A 20 -13.49 -2.63 4.49
C ASN A 20 -13.45 -4.01 3.81
N LEU A 21 -12.39 -4.81 4.02
CA LEU A 21 -12.33 -6.16 3.47
C LEU A 21 -13.39 -7.05 4.12
N GLN A 22 -14.14 -7.77 3.29
CA GLN A 22 -15.20 -8.69 3.73
C GLN A 22 -14.77 -10.16 3.61
N PHE A 23 -14.06 -10.52 2.55
CA PHE A 23 -13.72 -11.90 2.20
C PHE A 23 -12.23 -12.24 2.34
N THR A 24 -11.43 -11.28 2.81
CA THR A 24 -9.98 -11.43 2.98
C THR A 24 -9.63 -11.20 4.44
N ASP A 25 -8.71 -12.02 4.97
CA ASP A 25 -8.16 -11.80 6.31
C ASP A 25 -7.45 -10.43 6.37
N LYS A 26 -7.95 -9.59 7.29
CA LYS A 26 -7.49 -8.21 7.44
C LYS A 26 -6.07 -8.14 8.00
N GLU A 27 -5.72 -9.02 8.93
CA GLU A 27 -4.41 -9.04 9.58
C GLU A 27 -3.35 -9.51 8.59
N TYR A 28 -3.66 -10.57 7.83
CA TYR A 28 -2.81 -11.05 6.76
C TYR A 28 -2.58 -9.95 5.71
N PHE A 29 -3.64 -9.27 5.26
CA PHE A 29 -3.50 -8.17 4.29
C PHE A 29 -2.59 -7.06 4.82
N VAL A 30 -2.82 -6.60 6.06
CA VAL A 30 -2.01 -5.53 6.69
C VAL A 30 -0.55 -5.96 6.83
N SER A 31 -0.31 -7.21 7.27
CA SER A 31 1.03 -7.77 7.40
C SER A 31 1.77 -7.79 6.06
N ARG A 32 1.10 -8.23 4.98
CA ARG A 32 1.67 -8.23 3.62
C ARG A 32 1.98 -6.82 3.12
N VAL A 33 1.09 -5.86 3.34
CA VAL A 33 1.33 -4.45 2.96
C VAL A 33 2.53 -3.88 3.72
N ARG A 34 2.64 -4.12 5.03
CA ARG A 34 3.79 -3.67 5.83
C ARG A 34 5.11 -4.23 5.31
N ALA A 35 5.18 -5.56 5.15
CA ALA A 35 6.38 -6.23 4.68
C ALA A 35 6.86 -5.70 3.33
N GLU A 36 5.95 -5.43 2.39
CA GLU A 36 6.32 -4.90 1.08
C GLU A 36 6.84 -3.45 1.14
N PHE A 37 6.27 -2.61 1.99
CA PHE A 37 6.76 -1.24 2.20
C PHE A 37 8.11 -1.22 2.93
N GLU A 38 8.33 -2.14 3.88
CA GLU A 38 9.61 -2.32 4.58
C GLU A 38 10.69 -2.84 3.62
N GLN A 39 10.39 -3.87 2.82
CA GLN A 39 11.31 -4.42 1.84
C GLN A 39 11.75 -3.38 0.81
N ASN A 40 10.81 -2.59 0.29
CA ASN A 40 11.12 -1.51 -0.67
C ASN A 40 11.88 -0.34 -0.02
N ARG A 41 11.81 -0.18 1.31
CA ARG A 41 12.61 0.80 2.06
C ARG A 41 14.05 0.32 2.27
N GLU A 42 14.23 -0.97 2.56
CA GLU A 42 15.54 -1.57 2.83
C GLU A 42 16.33 -1.86 1.55
N ASN A 43 15.66 -2.32 0.50
CA ASN A 43 16.26 -2.66 -0.79
C ASN A 43 15.53 -1.92 -1.93
N PRO A 44 15.74 -0.60 -2.06
CA PRO A 44 15.03 0.21 -3.02
C PRO A 44 15.48 -0.10 -4.46
N LEU A 45 14.62 -0.79 -5.20
CA LEU A 45 14.74 -0.93 -6.65
C LEU A 45 13.72 0.00 -7.32
N PRO A 46 14.15 1.04 -8.06
CA PRO A 46 13.25 2.06 -8.60
C PRO A 46 12.09 1.50 -9.44
N GLU A 47 12.36 0.44 -10.21
CA GLU A 47 11.35 -0.26 -11.00
C GLU A 47 10.30 -0.96 -10.12
N ASN A 48 10.75 -1.66 -9.07
CA ASN A 48 9.85 -2.36 -8.15
C ASN A 48 8.99 -1.38 -7.35
N ILE A 49 9.57 -0.26 -6.91
CA ILE A 49 8.84 0.78 -6.17
C ILE A 49 7.73 1.36 -7.06
N SER A 50 8.05 1.69 -8.31
CA SER A 50 7.07 2.26 -9.25
C SER A 50 5.92 1.28 -9.53
N ARG A 51 6.24 0.01 -9.81
CA ARG A 51 5.24 -1.04 -10.02
C ARG A 51 4.38 -1.31 -8.77
N SER A 52 4.99 -1.33 -7.59
CA SER A 52 4.27 -1.52 -6.32
C SER A 52 3.31 -0.37 -6.04
N ILE A 53 3.72 0.88 -6.31
CA ILE A 53 2.85 2.06 -6.18
C ILE A 53 1.66 1.96 -7.14
N GLU A 54 1.92 1.74 -8.43
CA GLU A 54 0.88 1.61 -9.45
C GLU A 54 -0.14 0.51 -9.09
N ARG A 55 0.37 -0.64 -8.64
CA ARG A 55 -0.47 -1.77 -8.20
C ARG A 55 -1.34 -1.41 -7.00
N GLY A 56 -0.78 -0.70 -6.02
CA GLY A 56 -1.51 -0.23 -4.84
C GLY A 56 -2.63 0.75 -5.21
N GLU A 57 -2.36 1.68 -6.12
CA GLU A 57 -3.37 2.62 -6.63
C GLU A 57 -4.47 1.91 -7.43
N ALA A 58 -4.10 0.96 -8.30
CA ALA A 58 -5.06 0.17 -9.06
C ALA A 58 -5.98 -0.64 -8.14
N LEU A 59 -5.46 -1.22 -7.06
CA LEU A 59 -6.26 -1.94 -6.06
C LEU A 59 -7.29 -1.01 -5.42
N LEU A 60 -6.87 0.17 -4.97
CA LEU A 60 -7.75 1.14 -4.32
C LEU A 60 -8.81 1.70 -5.28
N LYS A 61 -8.46 1.93 -6.55
CA LYS A 61 -9.40 2.35 -7.59
C LYS A 61 -10.47 1.29 -7.84
N ARG A 62 -10.09 0.02 -7.94
CA ARG A 62 -11.03 -1.11 -8.08
C ARG A 62 -11.93 -1.25 -6.85
N GLY A 63 -11.37 -1.01 -5.66
CA GLY A 63 -12.10 -0.94 -4.40
C GLY A 63 -12.94 0.32 -4.20
N ARG A 64 -12.98 1.24 -5.17
CA ARG A 64 -13.67 2.54 -5.10
C ARG A 64 -13.28 3.40 -3.90
N VAL A 65 -12.01 3.33 -3.48
CA VAL A 65 -11.43 4.15 -2.39
C VAL A 65 -10.68 5.37 -2.92
N LEU A 66 -10.32 5.35 -4.21
CA LEU A 66 -9.71 6.43 -4.97
C LEU A 66 -10.61 6.84 -6.14
#